data_AF-A0A4Y3K604-F1
#
_entry.id   AF-A0A4Y3K604-F1
#
_cell.length_a   1.000
_cell.length_b   1.000
_cell.length_c   1.000
_cell.angle_alpha   90.00
_cell.angle_beta   90.00
_cell.angle_gamma   90.00
#
_symmetry.space_group_name_H-M   'P 1'
#
loop_
_entity.id
_entity.type
_entity.pdbx_description
1 polymer ?
#
loop_
_entity_poly.entity_id
_entity_poly.type
_entity_poly.pdbx_seq_one_letter_code
_entity_poly.pdbx_strand_id
1 'polypeptide(L)'
;MSSDPSVLPSYVARTEPYRDVDGDGPITRGTKRIVQWLTAVFPLGAGAWTAYTPTVTGLALGTGGTVTGRYSRVGRRVRGRVEIVLGTGFAFSGDLQVTLPVTPAYGYVRADALGRMSTSGSIFELVAAVYSVTTSTPLTVRYAATNQQHTTITGTLPASWSAGGRIVVEFAYEAAAD
;
A
#
# COMPACT_ATOMS: atom_id res chain seq x y z
N MET A 1 26.59 3.80 74.69
CA MET A 1 25.87 3.47 73.44
C MET A 1 24.54 4.19 73.45
N SER A 2 24.39 5.22 72.63
CA SER A 2 23.10 5.83 72.29
C SER A 2 23.29 6.41 70.89
N SER A 3 22.74 5.74 69.88
CA SER A 3 22.80 6.15 68.47
C SER A 3 21.52 6.92 68.14
N ASP A 4 21.66 8.23 67.94
CA ASP A 4 20.61 9.13 67.50
C ASP A 4 20.35 8.94 65.98
N PRO A 5 19.15 8.53 65.55
CA PRO A 5 18.84 8.38 64.14
C PRO A 5 18.22 9.66 63.57
N SER A 6 18.63 10.01 62.35
CA SER A 6 17.94 10.89 61.39
C SER A 6 18.19 12.42 61.47
N VAL A 7 19.26 12.85 60.79
CA VAL A 7 19.26 14.15 60.08
C VAL A 7 19.38 13.83 58.60
N LEU A 8 18.25 13.86 57.87
CA LEU A 8 18.28 13.91 56.41
C LEU A 8 18.40 15.38 55.96
N PRO A 9 19.19 15.70 54.93
CA PRO A 9 19.30 17.06 54.42
C PRO A 9 17.96 17.49 53.81
N SER A 10 17.44 18.62 54.26
CA SER A 10 16.21 19.21 53.71
C SER A 10 16.47 19.73 52.29
N TYR A 11 15.87 19.06 51.31
CA TYR A 11 15.84 19.53 49.93
C TYR A 11 14.89 20.74 49.86
N VAL A 12 15.44 21.96 49.90
CA VAL A 12 14.69 23.18 49.64
C VAL A 12 14.43 23.23 48.14
N ALA A 13 13.23 22.84 47.72
CA ALA A 13 12.79 23.00 46.33
C ALA A 13 12.74 24.52 46.02
N ARG A 14 13.65 25.00 45.17
CA ARG A 14 13.52 26.32 44.57
C ARG A 14 12.28 26.31 43.68
N THR A 15 11.23 27.00 44.11
CA THR A 15 10.11 27.37 43.26
C THR A 15 10.50 28.58 42.42
N GLU A 16 11.31 28.37 41.39
CA GLU A 16 11.35 29.35 40.30
C GLU A 16 10.06 29.19 39.47
N PRO A 17 9.26 30.26 39.29
CA PRO A 17 8.08 30.18 38.45
C PRO A 17 8.50 29.93 36.99
N TYR A 18 8.03 28.81 36.44
CA TYR A 18 8.22 28.43 35.05
C TYR A 18 7.71 29.53 34.12
N ARG A 19 8.63 30.26 33.45
CA ARG A 19 8.27 31.26 32.43
C ARG A 19 8.08 30.55 31.09
N ASP A 20 6.85 30.58 30.59
CA ASP A 20 6.49 30.05 29.28
C ASP A 20 6.92 31.03 28.18
N VAL A 21 7.77 30.57 27.25
CA VAL A 21 8.40 31.43 26.23
C VAL A 21 7.51 31.60 24.99
N ASP A 22 6.47 30.79 24.83
CA ASP A 22 5.77 30.66 23.53
C ASP A 22 4.27 31.04 23.56
N GLY A 23 3.73 31.57 24.66
CA GLY A 23 2.33 32.05 24.72
C GLY A 23 1.23 30.99 24.58
N ASP A 24 1.56 29.74 24.25
CA ASP A 24 0.65 28.60 24.23
C ASP A 24 0.44 28.09 25.66
N GLY A 25 -0.76 28.27 26.22
CA GLY A 25 -1.08 27.83 27.58
C GLY A 25 -0.77 26.34 27.85
N PRO A 26 -0.55 25.95 29.11
CA PRO A 26 -0.02 24.63 29.50
C PRO A 26 -0.84 23.44 28.98
N ILE A 27 -2.16 23.61 28.87
CA ILE A 27 -3.12 22.63 28.34
C ILE A 27 -2.96 22.39 26.82
N THR A 28 -2.56 23.40 26.06
CA THR A 28 -2.42 23.33 24.60
C THR A 28 -1.15 22.56 24.20
N ARG A 29 -0.06 22.75 24.95
CA ARG A 29 1.23 22.07 24.74
C ARG A 29 1.19 20.59 25.12
N GLY A 30 0.53 20.25 26.24
CA GLY A 30 0.33 18.87 26.68
C GLY A 30 -0.54 18.06 25.73
N THR A 31 -1.64 18.66 25.25
CA THR A 31 -2.56 18.00 24.32
C THR A 31 -1.91 17.79 22.94
N LYS A 32 -1.19 18.77 22.39
CA LYS A 32 -0.44 18.60 21.13
C LYS A 32 0.59 17.48 21.23
N ARG A 33 1.35 17.42 22.33
CA ARG A 33 2.35 16.37 22.56
C ARG A 33 1.72 14.99 22.70
N ILE A 34 0.66 14.85 23.50
CA ILE A 34 -0.04 13.57 23.69
C ILE A 34 -0.68 13.09 22.38
N VAL A 35 -1.27 13.98 21.58
CA VAL A 35 -1.79 13.64 20.25
C VAL A 35 -0.66 13.22 19.30
N GLN A 36 0.48 13.90 19.32
CA GLN A 36 1.64 13.56 18.48
C GLN A 36 2.26 12.20 18.88
N TRP A 37 2.37 11.92 20.18
CA TRP A 37 2.81 10.62 20.71
C TRP A 37 1.79 9.51 20.42
N LEU A 38 0.49 9.75 20.63
CA LEU A 38 -0.55 8.77 20.31
C LEU A 38 -0.62 8.48 18.82
N THR A 39 -0.40 9.47 17.94
CA THR A 39 -0.37 9.25 16.49
C THR A 39 0.87 8.47 16.05
N ALA A 40 2.00 8.62 16.75
CA ALA A 40 3.24 7.88 16.50
C ALA A 40 3.17 6.43 17.03
N VAL A 41 2.52 6.20 18.17
CA VAL A 41 2.40 4.88 18.82
C VAL A 41 1.20 4.09 18.28
N PHE A 42 0.11 4.78 17.95
CA PHE A 42 -1.08 4.26 17.29
C PHE A 42 -1.30 5.08 16.03
N PRO A 43 -0.82 4.63 14.85
CA PRO A 43 -1.19 5.27 13.60
C PRO A 43 -2.70 5.06 13.39
N LEU A 44 -3.51 5.96 13.97
CA LEU A 44 -4.97 6.01 13.82
C LEU A 44 -5.38 6.46 12.41
N GLY A 45 -4.40 6.88 11.59
CA GLY A 45 -4.60 7.04 10.16
C GLY A 45 -4.67 5.66 9.51
N ALA A 46 -5.81 5.33 8.89
CA ALA A 46 -5.87 4.33 7.84
C ALA A 46 -4.63 4.52 6.96
N GLY A 47 -3.71 3.54 6.94
CA GLY A 47 -2.30 3.76 6.57
C GLY A 47 -2.16 4.71 5.39
N ALA A 48 -1.35 5.75 5.53
CA ALA A 48 -1.21 6.78 4.49
C ALA A 48 -0.94 6.13 3.13
N TRP A 49 -1.58 6.66 2.07
CA TRP A 49 -1.35 6.16 0.72
C TRP A 49 0.02 6.61 0.23
N THR A 50 0.90 5.65 -0.01
CA THR A 50 2.23 5.85 -0.56
C THR A 50 2.21 5.52 -2.05
N ALA A 51 2.74 6.42 -2.88
CA ALA A 51 2.94 6.16 -4.29
C ALA A 51 4.07 5.13 -4.48
N TYR A 52 3.90 4.23 -5.44
CA TYR A 52 4.96 3.33 -5.88
C TYR A 52 4.91 3.18 -7.39
N THR A 53 6.01 2.73 -7.98
CA THR A 53 6.11 2.52 -9.43
C THR A 53 6.09 1.01 -9.70
N PRO A 54 4.94 0.43 -10.08
CA PRO A 54 4.88 -0.98 -10.44
C PRO A 54 5.63 -1.21 -11.76
N THR A 55 6.32 -2.33 -11.86
CA THR A 55 6.80 -2.83 -13.15
C THR A 55 5.81 -3.83 -13.69
N VAL A 56 5.63 -3.83 -15.00
CA VAL A 56 4.72 -4.73 -15.70
C VAL A 56 5.52 -5.65 -16.62
N THR A 57 5.22 -6.95 -16.55
CA THR A 57 5.72 -7.97 -17.48
C THR A 57 4.56 -8.57 -18.28
N GLY A 58 4.85 -9.18 -19.43
CA GLY A 58 3.83 -9.71 -20.33
C GLY A 58 3.07 -8.67 -21.15
N LEU A 59 3.41 -7.38 -21.00
CA LEU A 59 2.82 -6.26 -21.74
C LEU A 59 3.88 -5.19 -22.03
N ALA A 60 4.08 -4.88 -23.30
CA ALA A 60 4.68 -3.63 -23.74
C ALA A 60 3.60 -2.55 -23.77
N LEU A 61 3.78 -1.47 -23.00
CA LEU A 61 2.77 -0.41 -22.86
C LEU A 61 2.51 0.38 -24.14
N GLY A 62 3.47 0.43 -25.06
CA GLY A 62 3.44 1.33 -26.20
C GLY A 62 3.74 2.79 -25.84
N THR A 63 3.80 3.64 -26.85
CA THR A 63 4.14 5.07 -26.68
C THR A 63 3.01 5.81 -25.97
N GLY A 64 3.35 6.58 -24.94
CA GLY A 64 2.37 7.32 -24.12
C GLY A 64 1.57 6.45 -23.15
N GLY A 65 1.86 5.14 -23.07
CA GLY A 65 1.28 4.26 -22.05
C GLY A 65 1.88 4.53 -20.66
N THR A 66 1.11 4.29 -19.61
CA THR A 66 1.50 4.59 -18.22
C THR A 66 1.17 3.47 -17.27
N VAL A 67 1.98 3.29 -16.23
CA VAL A 67 1.68 2.42 -15.09
C VAL A 67 1.87 3.23 -13.82
N THR A 68 0.83 3.27 -12.98
CA THR A 68 0.87 3.99 -11.71
C THR A 68 0.37 3.10 -10.59
N GLY A 69 0.97 3.24 -9.41
CA GLY A 69 0.64 2.44 -8.24
C GLY A 69 0.53 3.29 -6.99
N ARG A 70 -0.37 2.92 -6.09
CA ARG A 70 -0.41 3.44 -4.72
C ARG A 70 -0.80 2.33 -3.75
N TYR A 71 -0.29 2.39 -2.54
CA TYR A 71 -0.59 1.40 -1.51
C TYR A 71 -0.68 2.03 -0.13
N SER A 72 -1.36 1.34 0.78
CA SER A 72 -1.45 1.62 2.19
C SER A 72 -0.99 0.38 2.96
N ARG A 73 -0.19 0.58 4.00
CA ARG A 73 0.25 -0.50 4.90
C ARG A 73 -0.18 -0.18 6.32
N VAL A 74 -0.88 -1.12 6.95
CA VAL A 74 -1.24 -1.07 8.38
C VAL A 74 -0.79 -2.39 9.02
N GLY A 75 0.25 -2.31 9.85
CA GLY A 75 0.95 -3.50 10.34
C GLY A 75 1.48 -4.35 9.17
N ARG A 76 1.05 -5.61 9.09
CA ARG A 76 1.41 -6.53 8.00
C ARG A 76 0.43 -6.51 6.83
N ARG A 77 -0.72 -5.86 6.95
CA ARG A 77 -1.69 -5.79 5.85
C ARG A 77 -1.33 -4.69 4.88
N VAL A 78 -1.22 -5.05 3.61
CA VAL A 78 -1.02 -4.13 2.50
C VAL A 78 -2.27 -4.14 1.64
N ARG A 79 -2.81 -2.96 1.33
CA ARG A 79 -3.82 -2.77 0.29
C ARG A 79 -3.26 -1.82 -0.75
N GLY A 80 -3.47 -2.09 -2.03
CA GLY A 80 -3.02 -1.21 -3.09
C GLY A 80 -3.95 -1.17 -4.28
N ARG A 81 -3.62 -0.25 -5.19
CA ARG A 81 -4.25 -0.09 -6.49
C ARG A 81 -3.19 0.21 -7.53
N VAL A 82 -3.31 -0.44 -8.68
CA VAL A 82 -2.53 -0.18 -9.88
C VAL A 82 -3.45 0.21 -11.01
N GLU A 83 -3.02 1.17 -11.81
CA GLU A 83 -3.67 1.58 -13.04
C GLU A 83 -2.67 1.55 -14.19
N ILE A 84 -3.01 0.78 -15.22
CA ILE A 84 -2.26 0.65 -16.46
C ILE A 84 -3.09 1.32 -17.56
N VAL A 85 -2.47 2.19 -18.33
CA VAL A 85 -3.06 2.81 -19.53
C VAL A 85 -2.25 2.38 -20.74
N LEU A 86 -2.92 1.83 -21.74
CA LEU A 86 -2.30 1.38 -22.98
C LEU A 86 -1.99 2.59 -23.88
N GLY A 87 -0.76 2.67 -24.34
CA GLY A 87 -0.30 3.63 -25.34
C GLY A 87 -0.51 3.13 -26.77
N THR A 88 -0.04 3.90 -27.76
CA THR A 88 -0.06 3.45 -29.15
C THR A 88 1.02 2.40 -29.40
N GLY A 89 0.67 1.31 -30.08
CA GLY A 89 1.60 0.20 -30.36
C GLY A 89 1.86 -0.71 -29.15
N PHE A 90 0.94 -0.74 -28.18
CA PHE A 90 1.00 -1.72 -27.09
C PHE A 90 0.99 -3.15 -27.64
N ALA A 91 1.60 -4.08 -26.90
CA ALA A 91 1.61 -5.49 -27.29
C ALA A 91 1.62 -6.40 -26.05
N PHE A 92 0.69 -7.36 -26.02
CA PHE A 92 0.69 -8.43 -25.02
C PHE A 92 1.59 -9.56 -25.49
N SER A 93 2.53 -9.98 -24.64
CA SER A 93 3.53 -11.01 -24.95
C SER A 93 3.48 -12.22 -24.02
N GLY A 94 2.61 -12.21 -23.02
CA GLY A 94 2.44 -13.30 -22.05
C GLY A 94 1.46 -12.93 -20.95
N ASP A 95 1.46 -13.72 -19.87
CA ASP A 95 0.67 -13.41 -18.66
C ASP A 95 1.07 -12.03 -18.12
N LEU A 96 0.07 -11.16 -17.95
CA LEU A 96 0.27 -9.83 -17.39
C LEU A 96 0.63 -9.97 -15.91
N GLN A 97 1.82 -9.52 -15.52
CA GLN A 97 2.22 -9.52 -14.12
C GLN A 97 2.64 -8.13 -13.66
N VAL A 98 2.33 -7.81 -12.41
CA VAL A 98 2.58 -6.51 -11.80
C VAL A 98 3.34 -6.71 -10.48
N THR A 99 4.38 -5.92 -10.24
CA THR A 99 5.10 -6.02 -8.96
C THR A 99 4.29 -5.51 -7.78
N LEU A 100 4.50 -6.17 -6.64
CA LEU A 100 3.96 -5.73 -5.36
C LEU A 100 4.88 -4.66 -4.74
N PRO A 101 4.32 -3.68 -4.00
CA PRO A 101 5.09 -2.60 -3.39
C PRO A 101 5.95 -3.06 -2.20
N VAL A 102 5.56 -4.16 -1.56
CA VAL A 102 6.25 -4.75 -0.39
C VAL A 102 6.33 -6.26 -0.58
N THR A 103 7.43 -6.88 -0.17
CA THR A 103 7.58 -8.35 -0.20
C THR A 103 6.44 -9.02 0.59
N PRO A 104 5.68 -9.95 -0.01
CA PRO A 104 4.64 -10.67 0.70
C PRO A 104 5.20 -11.69 1.69
N ALA A 105 4.37 -12.11 2.64
CA ALA A 105 4.74 -13.05 3.70
C ALA A 105 5.11 -14.44 3.21
N TYR A 106 4.57 -14.86 2.06
CA TYR A 106 4.75 -16.20 1.51
C TYR A 106 4.90 -16.14 -0.02
N GLY A 107 5.56 -17.16 -0.59
CA GLY A 107 5.66 -17.34 -2.05
C GLY A 107 4.29 -17.52 -2.73
N TYR A 108 3.32 -18.04 -1.98
CA TYR A 108 1.92 -18.16 -2.35
C TYR A 108 1.08 -17.30 -1.39
N VAL A 109 0.69 -16.11 -1.83
CA VAL A 109 -0.32 -15.33 -1.10
C VAL A 109 -1.59 -15.34 -1.92
N ARG A 110 -2.72 -15.67 -1.31
CA ARG A 110 -4.00 -15.26 -1.87
C ARG A 110 -4.09 -13.75 -1.68
N ALA A 111 -3.62 -13.01 -2.68
CA ALA A 111 -4.04 -11.63 -2.78
C ALA A 111 -5.46 -11.66 -3.34
N ASP A 112 -6.42 -11.28 -2.51
CA ASP A 112 -7.75 -10.99 -3.02
C ASP A 112 -7.61 -9.72 -3.84
N ALA A 113 -7.62 -9.87 -5.16
CA ALA A 113 -7.46 -8.77 -6.08
C ALA A 113 -8.62 -8.74 -7.07
N LEU A 114 -9.37 -7.65 -7.00
CA LEU A 114 -10.49 -7.35 -7.87
C LEU A 114 -10.14 -6.13 -8.67
N GLY A 115 -10.65 -6.07 -9.89
CA GLY A 115 -10.36 -4.94 -10.75
C GLY A 115 -11.39 -4.77 -11.84
N ARG A 116 -11.11 -3.80 -12.69
CA ARG A 116 -11.89 -3.52 -13.87
C ARG A 116 -10.95 -3.19 -15.00
N MET A 117 -11.24 -3.69 -16.18
CA MET A 117 -10.64 -3.22 -17.41
C MET A 117 -11.68 -2.52 -18.27
N SER A 118 -11.23 -1.56 -19.05
CA SER A 118 -12.05 -0.89 -20.04
C SER A 118 -11.25 -0.70 -21.32
N THR A 119 -11.87 -1.03 -22.45
CA THR A 119 -11.39 -0.69 -23.80
C THR A 119 -12.38 0.29 -24.44
N SER A 120 -12.20 0.66 -25.70
CA SER A 120 -13.09 1.54 -26.47
C SER A 120 -14.53 1.01 -26.49
N GLY A 121 -15.32 1.40 -25.48
CA GLY A 121 -16.77 1.13 -25.37
C GLY A 121 -17.17 -0.03 -24.45
N SER A 122 -16.23 -0.84 -23.96
CA SER A 122 -16.56 -2.03 -23.16
C SER A 122 -15.83 -2.05 -21.83
N ILE A 123 -16.50 -2.60 -20.83
CA ILE A 123 -16.01 -2.78 -19.46
C ILE A 123 -16.06 -4.26 -19.13
N PHE A 124 -15.00 -4.76 -18.51
CA PHE A 124 -14.95 -6.14 -18.02
C PHE A 124 -14.43 -6.15 -16.58
N GLU A 125 -14.94 -7.08 -15.79
CA GLU A 125 -14.43 -7.34 -14.44
C GLU A 125 -13.12 -8.12 -14.53
N LEU A 126 -12.16 -7.76 -13.67
CA LEU A 126 -10.90 -8.46 -13.50
C LEU A 126 -10.93 -9.25 -12.20
N VAL A 127 -10.43 -10.47 -12.28
CA VAL A 127 -10.00 -11.22 -11.11
C VAL A 127 -8.50 -11.39 -11.25
N ALA A 128 -7.75 -10.67 -10.42
CA ALA A 128 -6.32 -10.86 -10.33
C ALA A 128 -6.02 -11.87 -9.21
N ALA A 129 -5.07 -12.75 -9.45
CA ALA A 129 -4.67 -13.75 -8.47
C ALA A 129 -3.15 -13.80 -8.48
N VAL A 130 -2.53 -13.70 -7.31
CA VAL A 130 -1.10 -13.96 -7.18
C VAL A 130 -0.89 -15.46 -7.36
N TYR A 131 -0.33 -15.83 -8.50
CA TYR A 131 0.27 -17.14 -8.71
C TYR A 131 1.76 -16.91 -8.85
N SER A 132 2.53 -17.21 -7.80
CA SER A 132 3.96 -17.32 -7.95
C SER A 132 4.49 -18.61 -7.35
N VAL A 133 5.32 -19.28 -8.13
CA VAL A 133 6.12 -20.46 -7.77
C VAL A 133 7.58 -20.08 -7.55
N THR A 134 7.89 -18.78 -7.51
CA THR A 134 9.27 -18.27 -7.40
C THR A 134 9.38 -17.16 -6.35
N THR A 135 10.61 -16.88 -5.93
CA THR A 135 10.96 -15.89 -4.89
C THR A 135 10.58 -14.45 -5.24
N SER A 136 10.28 -14.14 -6.50
CA SER A 136 9.55 -12.93 -6.88
C SER A 136 8.07 -13.27 -7.05
N THR A 137 7.20 -12.66 -6.26
CA THR A 137 5.75 -12.97 -6.24
C THR A 137 4.95 -11.84 -6.87
N PRO A 138 5.01 -11.63 -8.19
CA PRO A 138 4.20 -10.60 -8.82
C PRO A 138 2.72 -10.99 -8.78
N LEU A 139 1.85 -9.99 -8.85
CA LEU A 139 0.43 -10.15 -9.05
C LEU A 139 0.16 -10.51 -10.51
N THR A 140 -0.30 -11.74 -10.77
CA THR A 140 -0.72 -12.16 -12.10
C THR A 140 -2.16 -11.69 -12.34
N VAL A 141 -2.35 -10.87 -13.36
CA VAL A 141 -3.63 -10.25 -13.69
C VAL A 141 -4.31 -11.09 -14.78
N ARG A 142 -5.48 -11.62 -14.46
CA ARG A 142 -6.32 -12.40 -15.37
C ARG A 142 -7.73 -11.81 -15.41
N TYR A 143 -8.54 -12.27 -16.35
CA TYR A 143 -9.94 -11.90 -16.41
C TYR A 143 -10.84 -13.10 -16.13
N ALA A 144 -12.02 -12.83 -15.59
CA ALA A 144 -13.03 -13.86 -15.38
C ALA A 144 -13.63 -14.25 -16.74
N ALA A 145 -13.36 -15.48 -17.17
CA ALA A 145 -13.97 -16.07 -18.34
C ALA A 145 -15.31 -16.73 -17.99
N THR A 146 -15.95 -17.35 -18.98
CA THR A 146 -17.13 -18.18 -18.74
C THR A 146 -16.77 -19.40 -17.85
N ASN A 147 -17.73 -19.88 -17.06
CA ASN A 147 -17.60 -21.08 -16.21
C ASN A 147 -16.58 -20.98 -15.06
N GLN A 148 -16.45 -19.82 -14.41
CA GLN A 148 -15.61 -19.61 -13.21
C GLN A 148 -14.11 -19.87 -13.44
N GLN A 149 -13.64 -19.80 -14.69
CA GLN A 149 -12.22 -19.93 -15.02
C GLN A 149 -11.56 -18.55 -15.17
N HIS A 150 -10.28 -18.47 -14.80
CA HIS A 150 -9.45 -17.27 -15.01
C HIS A 150 -8.59 -17.46 -16.26
N THR A 151 -8.67 -16.52 -17.20
CA THR A 151 -7.96 -16.59 -18.49
C THR A 151 -6.96 -15.45 -18.65
N THR A 152 -5.89 -15.73 -19.38
CA THR A 152 -4.84 -14.78 -19.75
C THR A 152 -5.38 -13.65 -20.62
N ILE A 153 -4.99 -12.41 -20.31
CA ILE A 153 -5.30 -11.24 -21.13
C ILE A 153 -4.39 -11.27 -22.37
N THR A 154 -4.97 -11.08 -23.56
CA THR A 154 -4.22 -11.07 -24.83
C THR A 154 -4.60 -9.86 -25.67
N GLY A 155 -3.95 -9.66 -26.81
CA GLY A 155 -4.31 -8.57 -27.73
C GLY A 155 -5.74 -8.62 -28.28
N THR A 156 -6.42 -9.77 -28.18
CA THR A 156 -7.80 -9.96 -28.67
C THR A 156 -8.79 -10.35 -27.57
N LEU A 157 -8.32 -10.70 -26.37
CA LEU A 157 -9.14 -11.14 -25.25
C LEU A 157 -8.94 -10.24 -24.01
N PRO A 158 -10.01 -9.93 -23.26
CA PRO A 158 -11.40 -10.34 -23.49
C PRO A 158 -12.11 -9.56 -24.62
N ALA A 159 -11.47 -8.53 -25.16
CA ALA A 159 -11.95 -7.77 -26.30
C ALA A 159 -10.79 -7.18 -27.10
N SER A 160 -11.10 -6.62 -28.27
CA SER A 160 -10.16 -5.81 -29.03
C SER A 160 -9.73 -4.58 -28.22
N TRP A 161 -8.43 -4.47 -28.00
CA TRP A 161 -7.83 -3.36 -27.27
C TRP A 161 -7.51 -2.20 -28.21
N SER A 162 -7.56 -0.98 -27.67
CA SER A 162 -7.15 0.25 -28.34
C SER A 162 -6.29 1.10 -27.41
N ALA A 163 -5.54 2.05 -27.98
CA ALA A 163 -4.83 3.05 -27.19
C ALA A 163 -5.82 3.82 -26.30
N GLY A 164 -5.43 4.09 -25.05
CA GLY A 164 -6.31 4.61 -24.01
C GLY A 164 -7.09 3.55 -23.24
N GLY A 165 -6.99 2.27 -23.63
CA GLY A 165 -7.47 1.15 -22.82
C GLY A 165 -6.87 1.17 -21.42
N ARG A 166 -7.67 0.81 -20.42
CA ARG A 166 -7.31 0.89 -18.99
C ARG A 166 -7.48 -0.45 -18.30
N ILE A 167 -6.53 -0.79 -17.45
CA ILE A 167 -6.57 -1.96 -16.56
C ILE A 167 -6.34 -1.43 -15.15
N VAL A 168 -7.34 -1.57 -14.29
CA VAL A 168 -7.27 -1.15 -12.90
C VAL A 168 -7.38 -2.37 -12.01
N VAL A 169 -6.40 -2.57 -11.14
CA VAL A 169 -6.36 -3.70 -10.22
C VAL A 169 -6.23 -3.17 -8.81
N GLU A 170 -7.15 -3.54 -7.93
CA GLU A 170 -7.01 -3.37 -6.49
C GLU A 170 -6.60 -4.70 -5.88
N PHE A 171 -5.72 -4.67 -4.89
CA PHE A 171 -5.24 -5.89 -4.24
C PHE A 171 -5.11 -5.67 -2.73
N ALA A 172 -5.22 -6.76 -1.98
CA ALA A 172 -4.83 -6.81 -0.57
C ALA A 172 -4.02 -8.08 -0.30
N TYR A 173 -2.96 -7.99 0.51
CA TYR A 173 -2.14 -9.13 0.90
C TYR A 173 -1.44 -8.89 2.24
N GLU A 174 -0.84 -9.93 2.79
CA GLU A 174 0.02 -9.85 3.99
C GLU A 174 1.49 -9.76 3.60
N ALA A 175 2.19 -8.75 4.11
CA ALA A 175 3.62 -8.54 3.94
C ALA A 175 4.45 -9.48 4.83
N ALA A 176 5.69 -9.74 4.39
CA ALA A 176 6.71 -10.37 5.23
C ALA A 176 6.88 -9.61 6.54
N ALA A 177 7.32 -10.33 7.58
CA ALA A 177 7.77 -9.67 8.80
C ALA A 177 8.99 -8.80 8.45
N ASP A 178 9.03 -7.59 9.01
CA ASP A 178 10.21 -6.73 8.92
C ASP A 178 11.36 -7.29 9.78
#